data_AF-A0A9W4XD71-F1
#
_entry.id   AF-A0A9W4XD71-F1
#
_cell.length_a   1.000
_cell.length_b   1.000
_cell.length_c   1.000
_cell.angle_alpha   90.00
_cell.angle_beta   90.00
_cell.angle_gamma   90.00
#
_symmetry.space_group_name_H-M   'P 1'
#
loop_
_entity.id
_entity.type
_entity.pdbx_description
1 polymer ?
#
loop_
_entity_poly.entity_id
_entity_poly.type
_entity_poly.pdbx_seq_one_letter_code
_entity_poly.pdbx_strand_id
1 'polypeptide(L)'
;MFLIQILLISLVFCLPDQSQSCITNNNIPFTGYKVEYQLNVQKWHGSYHLLYCNDNKLIYDSSLNDSIPWTKPIDYYTSKSFNDSQIVVMSRRKSFALRKLPIYLPNSLIGSLYYGPELKQIHLLNSTNTVKSIPLMAANIFRNWMEVNYKFQFIYHVPILTTPGIDSKRFSHGFFESGKKENDWDQYISIKEAYSYNYDSRILFRKALDNTLLYVDKLTNNNKIVKLKVKNKVEKGSKALFWRLIMLSKIVNQDTFNKILIKLDSFSKYK
;
A
#
# COMPACT_ATOMS: atom_id res chain seq x y z
N MET A 1 18.18 0.33 -34.37
CA MET A 1 19.24 0.78 -33.45
C MET A 1 18.83 1.95 -32.55
N PHE A 2 18.22 3.02 -33.09
CA PHE A 2 17.80 4.20 -32.31
C PHE A 2 16.81 3.91 -31.15
N LEU A 3 15.87 2.97 -31.32
CA LEU A 3 14.92 2.58 -30.27
C LEU A 3 15.58 1.89 -29.06
N ILE A 4 16.69 1.16 -29.28
CA ILE A 4 17.44 0.51 -28.20
C ILE A 4 18.28 1.53 -27.44
N GLN A 5 18.82 2.56 -28.11
CA GLN A 5 19.51 3.67 -27.46
C GLN A 5 18.58 4.53 -26.61
N ILE A 6 17.35 4.79 -27.06
CA ILE A 6 16.35 5.53 -26.25
C ILE A 6 15.93 4.72 -25.02
N LEU A 7 15.81 3.39 -25.15
CA LEU A 7 15.53 2.48 -24.03
C LEU A 7 16.69 2.43 -23.03
N LEU A 8 17.94 2.39 -23.53
CA LEU A 8 19.16 2.44 -22.71
C LEU A 8 19.34 3.78 -21.98
N ILE A 9 19.03 4.91 -22.62
CA ILE A 9 19.14 6.23 -21.97
C ILE A 9 18.08 6.40 -20.87
N SER A 10 16.90 5.77 -20.99
CA SER A 10 15.92 5.72 -19.90
C SER A 10 16.26 4.76 -18.75
N LEU A 11 17.24 3.86 -18.94
CA LEU A 11 17.69 2.89 -17.94
C LEU A 11 18.88 3.39 -17.09
N VAL A 12 19.52 4.50 -17.44
CA VAL A 12 20.79 4.96 -16.83
C VAL A 12 20.62 5.84 -15.58
N PHE A 13 19.39 6.17 -15.16
CA PHE A 13 19.14 6.79 -13.86
C PHE A 13 18.42 5.84 -12.90
N CYS A 14 18.93 4.61 -12.73
CA CYS A 14 18.66 3.83 -11.53
C CYS A 14 19.81 4.02 -10.57
N LEU A 15 19.59 4.76 -9.49
CA LEU A 15 20.49 4.74 -8.35
C LEU A 15 20.66 3.27 -7.92
N PRO A 16 21.87 2.81 -7.60
CA PRO A 16 22.15 1.43 -7.19
C PRO A 16 21.52 1.04 -5.84
N ASP A 17 20.60 1.84 -5.34
CA ASP A 17 20.10 1.82 -3.98
C ASP A 17 18.57 1.80 -4.04
N GLN A 18 17.94 0.78 -3.44
CA GLN A 18 16.49 0.62 -3.29
C GLN A 18 15.83 1.83 -2.57
N SER A 19 16.64 2.79 -2.13
CA SER A 19 16.25 4.13 -1.68
C SER A 19 15.25 4.86 -2.61
N GLN A 20 15.09 4.47 -3.88
CA GLN A 20 13.99 4.99 -4.71
C GLN A 20 12.60 4.74 -4.08
N SER A 21 12.40 3.62 -3.39
CA SER A 21 11.18 3.37 -2.62
C SER A 21 10.94 4.41 -1.53
N CYS A 22 11.99 5.03 -1.00
CA CYS A 22 11.91 6.02 0.07
C CYS A 22 11.68 7.44 -0.44
N ILE A 23 12.09 7.78 -1.65
CA ILE A 23 11.91 9.12 -2.24
C ILE A 23 10.42 9.40 -2.51
N THR A 24 9.83 10.35 -1.78
CA THR A 24 8.46 10.85 -2.05
C THR A 24 8.46 12.23 -2.70
N ASN A 25 9.47 13.04 -2.37
CA ASN A 25 9.69 14.38 -2.87
C ASN A 25 11.21 14.60 -2.92
N ASN A 26 11.69 15.30 -3.95
CA ASN A 26 13.12 15.60 -4.07
C ASN A 26 13.59 16.63 -3.03
N ASN A 27 12.67 17.45 -2.52
CA ASN A 27 13.02 18.59 -1.66
C ASN A 27 12.91 18.29 -0.16
N ILE A 28 12.22 17.21 0.23
CA ILE A 28 11.94 16.92 1.64
C ILE A 28 12.26 15.44 1.90
N PRO A 29 13.15 15.15 2.87
CA PRO A 29 13.48 13.78 3.23
C PRO A 29 12.28 13.07 3.86
N PHE A 30 12.00 11.86 3.40
CA PHE A 30 10.98 10.99 3.97
C PHE A 30 11.58 10.08 5.04
N THR A 31 10.95 10.11 6.21
CA THR A 31 11.20 9.18 7.33
C THR A 31 9.87 8.57 7.75
N GLY A 32 9.81 7.25 7.79
CA GLY A 32 8.57 6.52 8.11
C GLY A 32 8.48 5.15 7.43
N TYR A 33 7.27 4.59 7.40
CA TYR A 33 7.01 3.26 6.87
C TYR A 33 6.26 3.33 5.54
N LYS A 34 6.55 2.38 4.65
CA LYS A 34 5.80 2.16 3.40
C LYS A 34 5.46 0.69 3.24
N VAL A 35 4.33 0.43 2.62
CA VAL A 35 4.00 -0.89 2.09
C VAL A 35 3.94 -0.78 0.58
N GLU A 36 4.69 -1.62 -0.10
CA GLU A 36 4.67 -1.72 -1.56
C GLU A 36 4.43 -3.16 -2.02
N TYR A 37 4.02 -3.31 -3.27
CA TYR A 37 3.97 -4.58 -3.95
C TYR A 37 5.12 -4.63 -4.95
N GLN A 38 5.96 -5.66 -4.87
CA GLN A 38 7.06 -5.91 -5.80
C GLN A 38 6.68 -7.09 -6.71
N LEU A 39 6.65 -6.87 -8.03
CA LEU A 39 6.44 -7.93 -9.01
C LEU A 39 7.73 -8.25 -9.75
N ASN A 40 8.18 -9.50 -9.65
CA ASN A 40 9.16 -10.01 -10.58
C ASN A 40 8.47 -10.29 -11.93
N VAL A 41 8.74 -9.46 -12.93
CA VAL A 41 8.06 -9.50 -14.25
C VAL A 41 8.45 -10.75 -15.05
N GLN A 42 9.62 -11.32 -14.81
CA GLN A 42 10.07 -12.55 -15.48
C GLN A 42 9.30 -13.76 -14.95
N LYS A 43 9.20 -13.88 -13.62
CA LYS A 43 8.52 -14.99 -12.94
C LYS A 43 7.00 -14.79 -12.80
N TRP A 44 6.50 -13.58 -13.03
CA TRP A 44 5.12 -13.18 -12.74
C TRP A 44 4.68 -13.50 -11.30
N HIS A 45 5.65 -13.46 -10.38
CA HIS A 45 5.44 -13.67 -8.96
C HIS A 45 5.72 -12.37 -8.23
N GLY A 46 4.88 -12.01 -7.26
CA GLY A 46 5.10 -10.81 -6.48
C GLY A 46 4.62 -10.93 -5.06
N SER A 47 5.20 -10.07 -4.23
CA SER A 47 5.05 -10.05 -2.79
C SER A 47 4.82 -8.62 -2.32
N TYR A 48 4.15 -8.49 -1.18
CA TYR A 48 4.10 -7.23 -0.45
C TYR A 48 5.36 -7.09 0.40
N HIS A 49 5.83 -5.87 0.55
CA HIS A 49 7.02 -5.54 1.32
C HIS A 49 6.70 -4.39 2.28
N LEU A 50 7.12 -4.53 3.53
CA LEU A 50 7.15 -3.45 4.51
C LEU A 50 8.54 -2.84 4.51
N LEU A 51 8.59 -1.55 4.20
CA LEU A 51 9.80 -0.77 4.14
C LEU A 51 9.85 0.23 5.28
N TYR A 52 11.02 0.41 5.89
CA TYR A 52 11.30 1.53 6.77
C TYR A 52 12.38 2.42 6.16
N CYS A 53 12.05 3.69 6.04
CA CYS A 53 12.88 4.72 5.47
C CYS A 53 13.30 5.70 6.54
N ASN A 54 14.56 6.12 6.52
CA ASN A 54 15.06 7.21 7.34
C ASN A 54 15.86 8.16 6.44
N ASP A 55 15.43 9.41 6.36
CA ASP A 55 16.03 10.44 5.51
C ASP A 55 16.23 10.01 4.05
N ASN A 56 15.15 9.53 3.42
CA ASN A 56 15.14 8.96 2.07
C ASN A 56 16.02 7.71 1.87
N LYS A 57 16.68 7.20 2.90
CA LYS A 57 17.46 5.96 2.82
C LYS A 57 16.61 4.78 3.26
N LEU A 58 16.65 3.70 2.48
CA LEU A 58 16.04 2.45 2.89
C LEU A 58 16.89 1.82 3.99
N ILE A 59 16.30 1.69 5.18
CA ILE A 59 16.96 1.08 6.34
C ILE A 59 16.58 -0.39 6.46
N TYR A 60 15.35 -0.73 6.07
CA TYR A 60 14.81 -2.06 6.25
C TYR A 60 13.78 -2.40 5.18
N ASP A 61 13.85 -3.62 4.66
CA ASP A 61 12.89 -4.24 3.75
C ASP A 61 12.53 -5.62 4.28
N SER A 62 11.24 -5.85 4.54
CA SER A 62 10.70 -7.13 4.98
C SER A 62 9.59 -7.61 4.06
N SER A 63 9.77 -8.80 3.51
CA SER A 63 8.73 -9.46 2.73
C SER A 63 7.56 -9.87 3.63
N LEU A 64 6.37 -9.44 3.23
CA LEU A 64 5.07 -9.80 3.80
C LEU A 64 4.40 -10.94 3.01
N ASN A 65 5.11 -11.54 2.05
CA ASN A 65 4.60 -12.58 1.15
C ASN A 65 3.40 -12.10 0.31
N ASP A 66 2.42 -12.96 0.06
CA ASP A 66 1.31 -12.76 -0.87
C ASP A 66 0.23 -11.77 -0.38
N SER A 67 0.24 -11.37 0.90
CA SER A 67 -0.79 -10.49 1.46
C SER A 67 -0.29 -9.67 2.64
N ILE A 68 -0.79 -8.45 2.77
CA ILE A 68 -0.55 -7.60 3.97
C ILE A 68 -1.16 -8.30 5.21
N PRO A 69 -0.35 -8.62 6.24
CA PRO A 69 -0.80 -9.38 7.40
C PRO A 69 -1.48 -8.45 8.41
N TRP A 70 -2.69 -8.03 8.07
CA TRP A 70 -3.53 -7.20 8.95
C TRP A 70 -3.72 -7.86 10.31
N THR A 71 -3.67 -7.03 11.36
CA THR A 71 -3.84 -7.40 12.79
C THR A 71 -2.87 -8.46 13.30
N LYS A 72 -1.77 -8.73 12.57
CA LYS A 72 -0.73 -9.66 12.98
C LYS A 72 0.55 -8.90 13.29
N PRO A 73 1.30 -9.30 14.32
CA PRO A 73 2.61 -8.74 14.61
C PRO A 73 3.58 -9.05 13.48
N ILE A 74 4.38 -8.06 13.13
CA ILE A 74 5.49 -8.16 12.19
C ILE A 74 6.74 -7.74 12.97
N ASP A 75 7.66 -8.68 13.13
CA ASP A 75 8.95 -8.41 13.76
C ASP A 75 9.83 -7.65 12.78
N TYR A 76 10.45 -6.56 13.24
CA TYR A 76 11.51 -5.90 12.51
C TYR A 76 12.74 -5.73 13.40
N TYR A 77 13.90 -6.02 12.82
CA TYR A 77 15.19 -5.94 13.50
C TYR A 77 15.92 -4.70 13.00
N THR A 78 16.08 -3.70 13.86
CA THR A 78 17.01 -2.60 13.59
C THR A 78 18.43 -3.05 13.94
N SER A 79 19.36 -2.94 12.99
CA SER A 79 20.75 -3.43 13.07
C SER A 79 21.59 -2.92 14.25
N LYS A 80 21.07 -2.03 15.09
CA LYS A 80 21.81 -1.43 16.22
C LYS A 80 21.71 -2.22 17.54
N SER A 81 20.75 -3.13 17.71
CA SER A 81 20.75 -4.07 18.83
C SER A 81 19.88 -5.30 18.52
N PHE A 82 20.41 -6.50 18.73
CA PHE A 82 19.64 -7.75 18.61
C PHE A 82 18.54 -7.87 19.68
N ASN A 83 18.56 -7.00 20.70
CA ASN A 83 17.66 -7.06 21.85
C ASN A 83 16.46 -6.12 21.75
N ASP A 84 16.47 -5.11 20.86
CA ASP A 84 15.32 -4.23 20.63
C ASP A 84 14.58 -4.65 19.36
N SER A 85 14.00 -5.86 19.39
CA SER A 85 13.01 -6.25 18.38
C SER A 85 11.84 -5.28 18.48
N GLN A 86 11.76 -4.34 17.56
CA GLN A 86 10.60 -3.50 17.46
C GLN A 86 9.56 -4.29 16.68
N ILE A 87 8.30 -4.15 17.06
CA ILE A 87 7.19 -4.86 16.42
C ILE A 87 6.24 -3.83 15.88
N VAL A 88 5.74 -4.09 14.68
CA VAL A 88 4.65 -3.31 14.12
C VAL A 88 3.43 -4.17 13.89
N VAL A 89 2.26 -3.56 14.00
CA VAL A 89 0.98 -4.17 13.62
C VAL A 89 0.21 -3.17 12.78
N MET A 90 -0.23 -3.61 11.60
CA MET A 90 -1.09 -2.80 10.75
C MET A 90 -2.55 -3.17 10.96
N SER A 91 -3.41 -2.16 11.00
CA SER A 91 -4.86 -2.31 11.08
C SER A 91 -5.54 -1.32 10.16
N ARG A 92 -6.72 -1.67 9.67
CA ARG A 92 -7.53 -0.85 8.77
C ARG A 92 -8.73 -0.29 9.49
N ARG A 93 -9.25 0.82 9.00
CA ARG A 93 -10.59 1.31 9.35
C ARG A 93 -11.64 0.32 8.88
N LYS A 94 -12.79 0.32 9.57
CA LYS A 94 -14.00 -0.47 9.24
C LYS A 94 -14.36 -0.47 7.75
N SER A 95 -14.28 0.69 7.07
CA SER A 95 -14.61 0.85 5.65
C SER A 95 -13.66 0.10 4.69
N PHE A 96 -12.45 -0.23 5.14
CA PHE A 96 -11.41 -0.88 4.33
C PHE A 96 -11.11 -2.32 4.80
N ALA A 97 -11.54 -2.71 6.00
CA ALA A 97 -11.23 -4.00 6.61
C ALA A 97 -11.75 -5.22 5.82
N LEU A 98 -12.83 -5.08 5.05
CA LEU A 98 -13.36 -6.15 4.20
C LEU A 98 -12.70 -6.24 2.82
N ARG A 99 -11.83 -5.28 2.45
CA ARG A 99 -11.20 -5.26 1.12
C ARG A 99 -10.15 -6.34 0.99
N LYS A 100 -10.25 -7.10 -0.11
CA LYS A 100 -9.23 -8.06 -0.55
C LYS A 100 -8.14 -7.42 -1.42
N LEU A 101 -8.49 -6.37 -2.18
CA LEU A 101 -7.57 -5.64 -3.05
C LEU A 101 -7.09 -4.38 -2.32
N PRO A 102 -5.79 -4.23 -2.03
CA PRO A 102 -5.27 -3.07 -1.33
C PRO A 102 -4.99 -1.92 -2.32
N ILE A 103 -6.01 -1.54 -3.09
CA ILE A 103 -5.98 -0.35 -3.96
C ILE A 103 -6.95 0.66 -3.37
N TYR A 104 -6.49 1.90 -3.22
CA TYR A 104 -7.19 2.96 -2.53
C TYR A 104 -7.00 4.29 -3.26
N LEU A 105 -7.90 5.25 -3.06
CA LEU A 105 -7.66 6.61 -3.52
C LEU A 105 -6.45 7.21 -2.79
N PRO A 106 -5.47 7.80 -3.51
CA PRO A 106 -4.27 8.38 -2.90
C PRO A 106 -4.61 9.38 -1.80
N ASN A 107 -3.75 9.43 -0.77
CA ASN A 107 -3.88 10.32 0.39
C ASN A 107 -5.15 10.08 1.26
N SER A 108 -5.79 8.92 1.13
CA SER A 108 -6.87 8.49 2.02
C SER A 108 -6.32 7.84 3.29
N LEU A 109 -6.90 8.15 4.45
CA LEU A 109 -6.58 7.46 5.71
C LEU A 109 -7.18 6.06 5.67
N ILE A 110 -6.33 5.04 5.55
CA ILE A 110 -6.72 3.63 5.45
C ILE A 110 -6.77 2.97 6.81
N GLY A 111 -5.83 3.32 7.69
CA GLY A 111 -5.60 2.53 8.88
C GLY A 111 -4.61 3.18 9.85
N SER A 112 -4.10 2.35 10.75
CA SER A 112 -3.05 2.69 11.70
C SER A 112 -1.96 1.62 11.69
N LEU A 113 -0.71 2.08 11.83
CA LEU A 113 0.45 1.26 12.11
C LEU A 113 0.79 1.47 13.60
N TYR A 114 0.53 0.44 14.39
CA TYR A 114 0.91 0.39 15.79
C TYR A 114 2.34 -0.10 15.91
N TYR A 115 3.10 0.42 16.87
CA TYR A 115 4.47 -0.01 17.10
C TYR A 115 4.84 -0.06 18.58
N GLY A 116 5.67 -1.02 18.97
CA GLY A 116 6.18 -1.16 20.33
C GLY A 116 6.37 -2.61 20.77
N PRO A 117 7.14 -2.85 21.86
CA PRO A 117 7.46 -4.20 22.32
C PRO A 117 6.24 -4.96 22.88
N GLU A 118 5.25 -4.22 23.40
CA GLU A 118 3.99 -4.76 23.95
C GLU A 118 3.14 -5.51 22.91
N LEU A 119 3.39 -5.27 21.62
CA LEU A 119 2.65 -5.88 20.52
C LEU A 119 2.93 -7.37 20.31
N LYS A 120 3.97 -7.95 20.94
CA LYS A 120 4.21 -9.41 20.93
C LYS A 120 2.98 -10.20 21.35
N GLN A 121 2.23 -9.64 22.30
CA GLN A 121 1.08 -10.29 22.91
C GLN A 121 -0.20 -9.52 22.60
N ILE A 122 -0.44 -9.28 21.31
CA ILE A 122 -1.61 -8.48 20.85
C ILE A 122 -2.95 -8.95 21.44
N HIS A 123 -3.08 -10.26 21.69
CA HIS A 123 -4.27 -10.84 22.25
C HIS A 123 -4.54 -10.37 23.69
N LEU A 124 -3.48 -10.10 24.45
CA LEU A 124 -3.53 -9.63 25.85
C LEU A 124 -3.66 -8.11 25.98
N LEU A 125 -3.54 -7.35 24.88
CA LEU A 125 -3.82 -5.92 24.88
C LEU A 125 -5.31 -5.67 25.14
N ASN A 126 -5.59 -5.01 26.26
CA ASN A 126 -6.89 -4.46 26.62
C ASN A 126 -7.09 -3.09 25.96
N SER A 127 -8.35 -2.65 25.86
CA SER A 127 -8.73 -1.37 25.25
C SER A 127 -8.19 -0.12 25.98
N THR A 128 -7.61 -0.29 27.16
CA THR A 128 -7.07 0.78 28.00
C THR A 128 -5.59 1.04 27.79
N ASN A 129 -4.85 0.15 27.12
CA ASN A 129 -3.42 0.32 26.92
C ASN A 129 -3.18 1.34 25.81
N THR A 130 -2.45 2.41 26.13
CA THR A 130 -2.06 3.45 25.18
C THR A 130 -0.93 2.93 24.28
N VAL A 131 -1.30 2.26 23.19
CA VAL A 131 -0.35 1.77 22.20
C VAL A 131 0.04 2.91 21.26
N LYS A 132 1.34 3.09 21.02
CA LYS A 132 1.82 4.10 20.06
C LYS A 132 1.38 3.73 18.64
N SER A 133 0.89 4.73 17.92
CA SER A 133 0.28 4.50 16.61
C SER A 133 0.57 5.65 15.64
N ILE A 134 0.66 5.34 14.36
CA ILE A 134 0.92 6.29 13.26
C ILE A 134 -0.12 6.02 12.16
N PRO A 135 -0.71 7.04 11.52
CA PRO A 135 -1.71 6.83 10.51
C PRO A 135 -1.09 6.17 9.28
N LEU A 136 -1.84 5.21 8.73
CA LEU A 136 -1.50 4.49 7.53
C LEU A 136 -2.34 5.03 6.38
N MET A 137 -1.69 5.72 5.45
CA MET A 137 -2.32 6.39 4.33
C MET A 137 -2.17 5.59 3.04
N ALA A 138 -3.11 5.75 2.13
CA ALA A 138 -3.00 5.26 0.76
C ALA A 138 -1.89 5.99 0.01
N ALA A 139 -0.91 5.25 -0.46
CA ALA A 139 0.13 5.80 -1.32
C ALA A 139 -0.41 6.05 -2.73
N ASN A 140 0.31 6.88 -3.49
CA ASN A 140 -0.05 7.14 -4.87
C ASN A 140 0.47 6.01 -5.78
N ILE A 141 -0.41 5.07 -6.13
CA ILE A 141 -0.09 3.92 -6.99
C ILE A 141 0.46 4.30 -8.38
N PHE A 142 0.23 5.54 -8.85
CA PHE A 142 0.74 6.02 -10.14
C PHE A 142 2.23 6.31 -10.11
N ARG A 143 2.79 6.55 -8.91
CA ARG A 143 4.23 6.69 -8.67
C ARG A 143 4.93 5.33 -8.59
N ASN A 144 4.44 4.36 -9.36
CA ASN A 144 5.11 3.09 -9.53
C ASN A 144 6.31 3.25 -10.49
N TRP A 145 7.31 2.40 -10.33
CA TRP A 145 8.51 2.38 -11.16
C TRP A 145 8.95 0.94 -11.40
N MET A 146 9.98 0.79 -12.23
CA MET A 146 10.58 -0.50 -12.54
C MET A 146 12.07 -0.42 -12.25
N GLU A 147 12.59 -1.39 -11.52
CA GLU A 147 14.01 -1.55 -11.23
C GLU A 147 14.54 -2.78 -11.98
N VAL A 148 15.82 -2.74 -12.33
CA VAL A 148 16.56 -3.90 -12.84
C VAL A 148 17.59 -4.28 -11.79
N ASN A 149 17.45 -5.45 -11.19
CA ASN A 149 18.42 -5.91 -10.21
C ASN A 149 19.72 -6.39 -10.90
N TYR A 150 20.77 -6.63 -10.11
CA TYR A 150 22.08 -7.12 -10.59
C TYR A 150 22.03 -8.45 -11.37
N LYS A 151 20.94 -9.22 -11.25
CA LYS A 151 20.69 -10.45 -12.00
C LYS A 151 19.88 -10.20 -13.29
N PHE A 152 19.77 -8.95 -13.72
CA PHE A 152 18.93 -8.51 -14.86
C PHE A 152 17.46 -8.94 -14.72
N GLN A 153 16.94 -9.01 -13.49
CA GLN A 153 15.53 -9.26 -13.24
C GLN A 153 14.79 -7.93 -13.12
N PHE A 154 13.72 -7.80 -13.89
CA PHE A 154 12.84 -6.65 -13.85
C PHE A 154 11.87 -6.78 -12.67
N ILE A 155 11.96 -5.85 -11.73
CA ILE A 155 11.08 -5.76 -10.57
C ILE A 155 10.21 -4.51 -10.74
N TYR A 156 8.90 -4.70 -10.71
CA TYR A 156 7.94 -3.60 -10.81
C TYR A 156 7.40 -3.27 -9.42
N HIS A 157 7.60 -2.04 -8.98
CA HIS A 157 7.28 -1.59 -7.63
C HIS A 157 6.02 -0.74 -7.66
N VAL A 158 5.02 -1.12 -6.87
CA VAL A 158 3.75 -0.39 -6.74
C VAL A 158 3.58 0.04 -5.29
N PRO A 159 3.65 1.35 -4.97
CA PRO A 159 3.43 1.81 -3.62
C PRO A 159 1.94 1.67 -3.25
N ILE A 160 1.66 1.07 -2.09
CA ILE A 160 0.30 0.75 -1.63
C ILE A 160 -0.09 1.60 -0.43
N LEU A 161 0.76 1.65 0.59
CA LEU A 161 0.53 2.41 1.82
C LEU A 161 1.79 3.18 2.21
N THR A 162 1.60 4.30 2.91
CA THR A 162 2.68 5.12 3.46
C THR A 162 2.23 5.74 4.76
N THR A 163 3.14 5.93 5.70
CA THR A 163 2.93 6.87 6.80
C THR A 163 3.11 8.29 6.28
N PRO A 164 2.45 9.31 6.86
CA PRO A 164 2.75 10.69 6.53
C PRO A 164 4.20 11.03 6.92
N GLY A 165 4.85 11.85 6.09
CA GLY A 165 6.13 12.46 6.45
C GLY A 165 5.96 13.56 7.50
N ILE A 166 7.08 13.99 8.09
CA ILE A 166 7.17 15.04 9.12
C ILE A 166 6.56 16.38 8.62
N ASP A 167 6.52 16.59 7.30
CA ASP A 167 6.04 17.79 6.61
C ASP A 167 4.57 17.75 6.20
N SER A 168 3.86 16.66 6.47
CA SER A 168 2.48 16.48 5.99
C SER A 168 1.53 17.48 6.65
N LYS A 169 1.26 18.63 6.02
CA LYS A 169 0.39 19.71 6.54
C LYS A 169 -0.96 19.23 7.09
N ARG A 170 -1.48 18.12 6.53
CA ARG A 170 -2.76 17.50 6.89
C ARG A 170 -2.70 16.69 8.20
N PHE A 171 -1.52 16.24 8.59
CA PHE A 171 -1.27 15.45 9.80
C PHE A 171 -0.24 16.11 10.73
N SER A 172 0.42 17.20 10.32
CA SER A 172 1.39 17.95 11.12
C SER A 172 0.74 18.89 12.12
N HIS A 173 -0.56 19.19 11.97
CA HIS A 173 -1.31 19.89 13.00
C HIS A 173 -1.58 18.89 14.14
N GLY A 174 -0.79 18.97 15.21
CA GLY A 174 -1.10 18.30 16.47
C GLY A 174 -0.73 16.83 16.59
N PHE A 175 0.11 16.27 15.70
CA PHE A 175 0.63 14.90 15.82
C PHE A 175 1.30 14.60 17.18
N PHE A 176 1.74 15.64 17.90
CA PHE A 176 2.32 15.58 19.25
C PHE A 176 1.47 16.30 20.32
N GLU A 177 0.33 16.88 19.95
CA GLU A 177 -0.58 17.57 20.88
C GLU A 177 -1.81 16.68 21.15
N SER A 178 -1.72 15.88 22.20
CA SER A 178 -2.87 15.12 22.71
C SER A 178 -3.97 16.09 23.18
N GLY A 179 -5.23 15.86 22.76
CA GLY A 179 -6.39 16.59 23.30
C GLY A 179 -7.17 17.51 22.34
N LYS A 180 -6.74 17.68 21.08
CA LYS A 180 -7.58 18.30 20.03
C LYS A 180 -8.37 17.22 19.29
N LYS A 181 -9.69 17.40 19.13
CA LYS A 181 -10.60 16.46 18.41
C LYS A 181 -10.13 16.09 16.99
N GLU A 182 -9.30 16.94 16.40
CA GLU A 182 -8.71 16.77 15.06
C GLU A 182 -7.61 15.69 15.04
N ASN A 183 -7.04 15.34 16.20
CA ASN A 183 -5.97 14.35 16.37
C ASN A 183 -6.49 12.95 16.74
N ASP A 184 -7.81 12.79 16.97
CA ASP A 184 -8.44 11.51 17.30
C ASP A 184 -8.69 10.67 16.03
N TRP A 185 -7.71 10.59 15.13
CA TRP A 185 -7.85 9.86 13.87
C TRP A 185 -7.85 8.34 14.07
N ASP A 186 -7.25 7.87 15.17
CA ASP A 186 -7.11 6.46 15.56
C ASP A 186 -8.29 5.93 16.37
N GLN A 187 -9.16 6.80 16.92
CA GLN A 187 -10.33 6.42 17.74
C GLN A 187 -11.28 5.43 17.05
N TYR A 188 -11.29 5.42 15.71
CA TYR A 188 -12.13 4.55 14.88
C TYR A 188 -11.37 3.35 14.30
N ILE A 189 -10.15 3.08 14.80
CA ILE A 189 -9.25 2.07 14.28
C ILE A 189 -8.90 1.09 15.39
N SER A 190 -9.54 -0.07 15.40
CA SER A 190 -9.18 -1.14 16.32
C SER A 190 -7.96 -1.88 15.81
N ILE A 191 -6.93 -2.03 16.64
CA ILE A 191 -5.74 -2.86 16.35
C ILE A 191 -6.10 -4.31 16.00
N LYS A 192 -7.20 -4.84 16.55
CA LYS A 192 -7.73 -6.19 16.30
C LYS A 192 -8.74 -6.22 15.13
N GLU A 193 -9.03 -5.08 14.50
CA GLU A 193 -10.12 -4.91 13.51
C GLU A 193 -11.47 -5.51 13.94
N ALA A 194 -11.76 -5.52 15.25
CA ALA A 194 -12.96 -6.13 15.84
C ALA A 194 -14.21 -5.25 15.66
N TYR A 195 -14.53 -4.91 14.41
CA TYR A 195 -15.64 -4.05 14.07
C TYR A 195 -16.96 -4.82 14.06
N SER A 196 -18.01 -4.21 14.63
CA SER A 196 -19.38 -4.64 14.41
C SER A 196 -19.83 -4.22 13.01
N TYR A 197 -20.23 -5.20 12.20
CA TYR A 197 -20.87 -4.96 10.91
C TYR A 197 -22.35 -5.27 11.06
N ASN A 198 -23.20 -4.26 10.86
CA ASN A 198 -24.64 -4.51 10.71
C ASN A 198 -24.88 -5.38 9.46
N TYR A 199 -25.95 -6.20 9.49
CA TYR A 199 -26.31 -7.13 8.42
C TYR A 199 -26.34 -6.45 7.03
N ASP A 200 -26.11 -7.25 5.98
CA ASP A 200 -26.10 -6.88 4.54
C ASP A 200 -24.91 -6.04 4.02
N SER A 201 -24.16 -5.35 4.87
CA SER A 201 -22.96 -4.57 4.46
C SER A 201 -21.89 -5.39 3.74
N ARG A 202 -21.68 -6.66 4.14
CA ARG A 202 -20.72 -7.57 3.48
C ARG A 202 -21.20 -8.01 2.09
N ILE A 203 -22.51 -8.16 1.93
CA ILE A 203 -23.14 -8.55 0.65
C ILE A 203 -23.09 -7.36 -0.30
N LEU A 204 -23.43 -6.15 0.17
CA LEU A 204 -23.29 -4.91 -0.60
C LEU A 204 -21.84 -4.68 -1.03
N PHE A 205 -20.87 -4.91 -0.12
CA PHE A 205 -19.46 -4.79 -0.44
C PHE A 205 -19.01 -5.79 -1.51
N ARG A 206 -19.45 -7.06 -1.41
CA ARG A 206 -19.20 -8.07 -2.45
C ARG A 206 -19.83 -7.68 -3.78
N LYS A 207 -21.11 -7.28 -3.80
CA LYS A 207 -21.81 -6.80 -5.01
C LYS A 207 -21.10 -5.60 -5.65
N ALA A 208 -20.61 -4.66 -4.84
CA ALA A 208 -19.89 -3.49 -5.32
C ALA A 208 -18.53 -3.87 -5.93
N LEU A 209 -17.79 -4.76 -5.27
CA LEU A 209 -16.57 -5.33 -5.84
C LEU A 209 -16.90 -6.00 -7.17
N ASP A 210 -17.81 -6.97 -7.20
CA ASP A 210 -18.16 -7.71 -8.42
C ASP A 210 -18.55 -6.78 -9.58
N ASN A 211 -19.37 -5.74 -9.32
CA ASN A 211 -19.73 -4.73 -10.31
C ASN A 211 -18.51 -3.94 -10.84
N THR A 212 -17.57 -3.59 -9.97
CA THR A 212 -16.35 -2.91 -10.38
C THR A 212 -15.40 -3.83 -11.14
N LEU A 213 -15.35 -5.12 -10.79
CA LEU A 213 -14.61 -6.13 -11.52
C LEU A 213 -15.17 -6.30 -12.93
N LEU A 214 -16.50 -6.31 -13.10
CA LEU A 214 -17.12 -6.32 -14.43
C LEU A 214 -16.76 -5.08 -15.26
N TYR A 215 -16.69 -3.90 -14.63
CA TYR A 215 -16.31 -2.67 -15.32
C TYR A 215 -14.83 -2.66 -15.73
N VAL A 216 -13.93 -3.10 -14.85
CA VAL A 216 -12.50 -3.30 -15.13
C VAL A 216 -12.31 -4.32 -16.24
N ASP A 217 -13.05 -5.42 -16.21
CA ASP A 217 -12.99 -6.47 -17.22
C ASP A 217 -13.48 -5.96 -18.58
N LYS A 218 -14.54 -5.14 -18.62
CA LYS A 218 -15.00 -4.49 -19.85
C LYS A 218 -13.94 -3.55 -20.43
N LEU A 219 -13.36 -2.68 -19.60
CA LEU A 219 -12.32 -1.73 -20.05
C LEU A 219 -11.04 -2.43 -20.51
N THR A 220 -10.62 -3.47 -19.80
CA THR A 220 -9.43 -4.25 -20.18
C THR A 220 -9.66 -5.08 -21.44
N ASN A 221 -10.85 -5.66 -21.64
CA ASN A 221 -11.19 -6.39 -22.86
C ASN A 221 -11.30 -5.51 -24.09
N ASN A 222 -11.71 -4.25 -23.93
CA ASN A 222 -11.75 -3.28 -25.03
C ASN A 222 -10.35 -2.83 -25.46
N ASN A 223 -9.34 -2.98 -24.60
CA ASN A 223 -7.98 -2.59 -24.91
C ASN A 223 -7.14 -3.80 -25.36
N LYS A 224 -6.90 -3.91 -26.68
CA LYS A 224 -6.18 -5.03 -27.30
C LYS A 224 -4.81 -5.29 -26.65
N ILE A 225 -4.10 -4.25 -26.22
CA ILE A 225 -2.75 -4.35 -25.62
C ILE A 225 -2.81 -4.98 -24.22
N VAL A 226 -3.78 -4.59 -23.40
CA VAL A 226 -3.97 -5.16 -22.04
C VAL A 226 -4.42 -6.60 -22.12
N LYS A 227 -5.37 -6.88 -23.02
CA LYS A 227 -5.91 -8.21 -23.27
C LYS A 227 -4.80 -9.20 -23.65
N LEU A 228 -3.85 -8.80 -24.48
CA LEU A 228 -2.72 -9.65 -24.89
C LEU A 228 -1.73 -9.94 -23.75
N LYS A 229 -1.44 -8.93 -22.90
CA LYS A 229 -0.44 -9.06 -21.83
C LYS A 229 -0.96 -9.77 -20.57
N VAL A 230 -2.25 -9.63 -20.25
CA VAL A 230 -2.83 -10.18 -19.00
C VAL A 230 -3.38 -11.61 -19.20
N LYS A 231 -3.89 -11.95 -20.38
CA LYS A 231 -4.65 -13.20 -20.62
C LYS A 231 -3.80 -14.46 -20.56
N ASN A 232 -2.48 -14.35 -20.76
CA ASN A 232 -1.61 -15.52 -20.91
C ASN A 232 -0.76 -15.86 -19.67
N LYS A 233 -0.72 -15.02 -18.62
CA LYS A 233 0.26 -15.19 -17.53
C LYS A 233 -0.24 -14.94 -16.10
N VAL A 234 -1.45 -14.43 -15.89
CA VAL A 234 -1.93 -14.10 -14.54
C VAL A 234 -2.98 -15.09 -14.07
N GLU A 235 -2.73 -15.74 -12.93
CA GLU A 235 -3.65 -16.68 -12.29
C GLU A 235 -5.02 -16.04 -12.00
N LYS A 236 -6.09 -16.84 -12.12
CA LYS A 236 -7.47 -16.40 -11.85
C LYS A 236 -7.60 -15.92 -10.40
N GLY A 237 -8.33 -14.81 -10.18
CA GLY A 237 -8.65 -14.30 -8.85
C GLY A 237 -8.23 -12.85 -8.61
N SER A 238 -8.01 -12.48 -7.35
CA SER A 238 -7.69 -11.11 -6.92
C SER A 238 -6.37 -10.59 -7.50
N LYS A 239 -5.36 -11.46 -7.67
CA LYS A 239 -4.06 -11.09 -8.26
C LYS A 239 -4.21 -10.62 -9.72
N ALA A 240 -5.02 -11.32 -10.55
CA ALA A 240 -5.34 -10.86 -11.90
C ALA A 240 -6.01 -9.49 -11.93
N LEU A 241 -6.93 -9.24 -11.01
CA LEU A 241 -7.69 -7.99 -10.95
C LEU A 241 -6.82 -6.82 -10.51
N PHE A 242 -5.93 -7.05 -9.54
CA PHE A 242 -4.91 -6.09 -9.13
C PHE A 242 -4.05 -5.65 -10.34
N TRP A 243 -3.56 -6.60 -11.13
CA TRP A 243 -2.75 -6.29 -12.32
C TRP A 243 -3.54 -5.63 -13.44
N ARG A 244 -4.79 -6.02 -13.66
CA ARG A 244 -5.68 -5.33 -14.60
C ARG A 244 -5.85 -3.87 -14.22
N LEU A 245 -6.06 -3.58 -12.93
CA LEU A 245 -6.18 -2.21 -12.43
C LEU A 245 -4.87 -1.41 -12.60
N ILE A 246 -3.71 -1.99 -12.27
CA ILE A 246 -2.42 -1.32 -12.47
C ILE A 246 -2.17 -1.04 -13.95
N MET A 247 -2.45 -2.00 -14.84
CA MET A 247 -2.29 -1.80 -16.27
C MET A 247 -3.24 -0.73 -16.81
N LEU A 248 -4.49 -0.71 -16.33
CA LEU A 248 -5.42 0.36 -16.66
C LEU A 248 -4.92 1.73 -16.19
N SER A 249 -4.30 1.80 -15.01
CA SER A 249 -3.75 3.05 -14.46
C SER A 249 -2.61 3.63 -15.30
N LYS A 250 -2.00 2.83 -16.18
CA LYS A 250 -0.97 3.28 -17.12
C LYS A 250 -1.48 3.70 -18.49
N ILE A 251 -2.70 3.32 -18.83
CA ILE A 251 -3.26 3.57 -20.16
C ILE A 251 -4.32 4.67 -20.12
N VAL A 252 -5.00 4.79 -18.99
CA VAL A 252 -6.06 5.77 -18.78
C VAL A 252 -5.47 7.00 -18.09
N ASN A 253 -5.92 8.19 -18.50
CA ASN A 253 -5.54 9.45 -17.85
C ASN A 253 -5.82 9.40 -16.34
N GLN A 254 -4.95 10.03 -15.56
CA GLN A 254 -5.01 10.03 -14.09
C GLN A 254 -6.38 10.47 -13.56
N ASP A 255 -7.00 11.50 -14.13
CA ASP A 255 -8.32 11.98 -13.72
C ASP A 255 -9.43 10.94 -13.93
N THR A 256 -9.40 10.25 -15.07
CA THR A 256 -10.38 9.21 -15.39
C THR A 256 -10.20 8.00 -14.48
N PHE A 257 -8.95 7.62 -14.18
CA PHE A 257 -8.68 6.55 -13.23
C PHE A 257 -9.06 6.94 -11.79
N ASN A 258 -8.79 8.18 -11.38
CA ASN A 258 -9.24 8.72 -10.11
C ASN A 258 -10.77 8.68 -9.99
N LYS A 259 -11.53 8.99 -11.05
CA LYS A 259 -13.00 8.83 -11.05
C LYS A 259 -13.43 7.38 -10.83
N ILE A 260 -12.68 6.41 -11.36
CA ILE A 260 -12.92 4.98 -11.11
C ILE A 260 -12.64 4.64 -9.63
N LEU A 261 -11.52 5.11 -9.08
CA LEU A 261 -11.18 4.94 -7.66
C LEU A 261 -12.19 5.63 -6.74
N ILE A 262 -12.66 6.82 -7.07
CA ILE A 262 -13.69 7.53 -6.29
C ILE A 262 -14.99 6.73 -6.29
N LYS A 263 -15.41 6.16 -7.42
CA LYS A 263 -16.56 5.26 -7.46
C LYS A 263 -16.33 4.05 -6.54
N LEU A 264 -15.21 3.37 -6.67
CA LEU A 264 -14.80 2.25 -5.80
C LEU A 264 -14.85 2.62 -4.31
N ASP A 265 -14.30 3.77 -3.95
CA ASP A 265 -14.23 4.23 -2.58
C ASP A 265 -15.59 4.72 -2.06
N SER A 266 -16.40 5.38 -2.88
CA SER A 266 -17.75 5.82 -2.50
C SER A 266 -18.66 4.64 -2.14
N PHE A 267 -18.56 3.51 -2.86
CA PHE A 267 -19.30 2.30 -2.54
C PHE A 267 -18.84 1.64 -1.23
N SER A 268 -17.60 1.91 -0.79
CA SER A 268 -17.05 1.39 0.46
C SER A 268 -17.25 2.29 1.68
N LYS A 269 -17.63 3.56 1.46
CA LYS A 269 -17.93 4.52 2.52
C LYS A 269 -19.31 4.22 3.11
N TYR A 270 -19.43 3.11 3.83
CA TYR A 270 -20.55 2.91 4.75
C TYR A 270 -20.12 3.24 6.18
N LYS A 271 -21.02 3.95 6.88
CA LYS A 271 -20.96 4.26 8.33
C LYS A 271 -20.98 2.96 9.16
#